data_AF-A0A2S6XE93-F1
#
_entry.id   AF-A0A2S6XE93-F1
#
_cell.length_a   1.000
_cell.length_b   1.000
_cell.length_c   1.000
_cell.angle_alpha   90.00
_cell.angle_beta   90.00
_cell.angle_gamma   90.00
#
_symmetry.space_group_name_H-M   'P 1'
#
loop_
_entity.id
_entity.type
_entity.pdbx_description
1 polymer ?
#
loop_
_entity_poly.entity_id
_entity_poly.type
_entity_poly.pdbx_seq_one_letter_code
_entity_poly.pdbx_strand_id
1 'polypeptide(L)'
;MPYDPSAFPPFAVTVDLVVLTVRRHSLCALAVRRGEPPFQGRWALPGGFVRADEDLAQAAARELAEETGLCVHDPAAPNQDHGAHLEQLATYGDPERDPRMRVVSVAHLALAPDLPAPRAGGDASNARWAPVEELLEQSGYGRAGEAVAPLAFDHARILADGVERARSKIEYSSLATAFCPPEFTVGELRRVYEAVWSVALDPRNFHRKVTGTPGFLVPTGGTTTRQGGRPAQLFRAGGATLLNPPMLRPEV
;
A
#
# COMPACT_ATOMS: atom_id res chain seq x y z
N MET A 1 8.41 -32.93 -31.63
CA MET A 1 8.28 -33.63 -30.33
C MET A 1 6.89 -33.31 -29.77
N PRO A 2 6.12 -34.31 -29.28
CA PRO A 2 4.90 -34.02 -28.53
C PRO A 2 5.25 -33.28 -27.23
N TYR A 3 4.36 -32.41 -26.78
CA TYR A 3 4.49 -31.70 -25.49
C TYR A 3 4.41 -32.71 -24.34
N ASP A 4 5.41 -32.68 -23.45
CA ASP A 4 5.45 -33.48 -22.22
C ASP A 4 5.39 -32.53 -21.02
N PRO A 5 4.25 -32.44 -20.31
CA PRO A 5 4.12 -31.55 -19.16
C PRO A 5 5.05 -31.95 -18.01
N SER A 6 5.50 -33.21 -17.92
CA SER A 6 6.41 -33.66 -16.87
C SER A 6 7.82 -33.11 -17.01
N ALA A 7 8.18 -32.59 -18.20
CA ALA A 7 9.42 -31.88 -18.42
C ALA A 7 9.50 -30.54 -17.66
N PHE A 8 8.38 -30.06 -17.11
CA PHE A 8 8.28 -28.81 -16.35
C PHE A 8 7.76 -29.12 -14.93
N PRO A 9 8.65 -29.23 -13.93
CA PRO A 9 8.23 -29.49 -12.55
C PRO A 9 7.24 -28.43 -12.06
N PRO A 10 6.09 -28.82 -11.48
CA PRO A 10 5.13 -27.87 -10.95
C PRO A 10 5.75 -27.13 -9.77
N PHE A 11 5.48 -25.82 -9.69
CA PHE A 11 5.82 -24.99 -8.54
C PHE A 11 4.58 -24.31 -8.01
N ALA A 12 4.62 -23.90 -6.75
CA ALA A 12 3.49 -23.25 -6.12
C ALA A 12 3.42 -21.77 -6.51
N VAL A 13 2.20 -21.23 -6.55
CA VAL A 13 1.95 -19.80 -6.75
C VAL A 13 1.37 -19.23 -5.47
N THR A 14 1.90 -18.10 -5.03
CA THR A 14 1.37 -17.32 -3.92
C THR A 14 0.94 -15.93 -4.38
N VAL A 15 0.15 -15.26 -3.56
CA VAL A 15 -0.13 -13.84 -3.65
C VAL A 15 0.37 -13.16 -2.38
N ASP A 16 0.98 -11.99 -2.52
CA ASP A 16 1.39 -11.13 -1.40
C ASP A 16 0.77 -9.74 -1.58
N LEU A 17 0.25 -9.15 -0.50
CA LEU A 17 -0.43 -7.86 -0.55
C LEU A 17 0.37 -6.77 0.15
N VAL A 18 0.80 -5.76 -0.61
CA VAL A 18 1.27 -4.49 -0.06
C VAL A 18 0.05 -3.59 0.13
N VAL A 19 -0.52 -3.59 1.34
CA VAL A 19 -1.65 -2.71 1.68
C VAL A 19 -1.14 -1.50 2.43
N LEU A 20 -1.33 -0.32 1.84
CA LEU A 20 -0.85 0.97 2.33
C LEU A 20 -2.00 1.90 2.68
N THR A 21 -1.80 2.67 3.74
CA THR A 21 -2.73 3.73 4.15
C THR A 21 -1.98 4.84 4.87
N VAL A 22 -2.56 6.04 4.96
CA VAL A 22 -1.99 7.13 5.75
C VAL A 22 -2.64 7.15 7.12
N ARG A 23 -1.83 7.01 8.18
CA ARG A 23 -2.29 7.10 9.57
C ARG A 23 -1.36 7.98 10.39
N ARG A 24 -1.94 8.85 11.20
CA ARG A 24 -1.18 9.75 12.11
C ARG A 24 -0.03 10.49 11.39
N HIS A 25 -0.29 10.93 10.16
CA HIS A 25 0.67 11.65 9.29
C HIS A 25 1.87 10.83 8.78
N SER A 26 1.78 9.49 8.79
CA SER A 26 2.79 8.61 8.20
C SER A 26 2.15 7.62 7.24
N LEU A 27 2.89 7.20 6.21
CA LEU A 27 2.53 6.04 5.41
C LEU A 27 2.71 4.78 6.27
N CYS A 28 1.66 3.99 6.40
CA CYS A 28 1.69 2.72 7.11
C CYS A 28 1.38 1.57 6.17
N ALA A 29 2.03 0.43 6.39
CA ALA A 29 1.68 -0.83 5.74
C ALA A 29 1.00 -1.79 6.72
N LEU A 30 0.17 -2.67 6.16
CA LEU A 30 -0.40 -3.80 6.88
C LEU A 30 0.66 -4.89 7.02
N ALA A 31 0.82 -5.39 8.25
CA ALA A 31 1.69 -6.52 8.54
C ALA A 31 0.96 -7.55 9.39
N VAL A 32 1.17 -8.82 9.08
CA VAL A 32 0.68 -9.98 9.83
C VAL A 32 1.85 -10.69 10.49
N ARG A 33 1.63 -11.23 11.69
CA ARG A 33 2.65 -11.98 12.43
C ARG A 33 2.42 -13.46 12.21
N ARG A 34 3.33 -14.11 11.48
CA ARG A 34 3.24 -15.53 11.11
C ARG A 34 3.07 -16.43 12.33
N GLY A 35 2.03 -17.26 12.35
CA GLY A 35 1.80 -18.27 13.38
C GLY A 35 2.54 -19.59 13.14
N GLU A 36 3.01 -19.83 11.91
CA GLU A 36 3.57 -21.11 11.48
C GLU A 36 5.00 -21.00 10.87
N PRO A 37 5.82 -22.05 10.96
CA PRO A 37 7.09 -22.14 10.23
C PRO A 37 6.89 -22.11 8.70
N PRO A 38 7.88 -21.64 7.92
CA PRO A 38 9.12 -20.97 8.33
C PRO A 38 8.87 -19.55 8.84
N PHE A 39 9.88 -18.95 9.47
CA PHE A 39 9.82 -17.57 10.00
C PHE A 39 8.70 -17.32 11.01
N GLN A 40 8.28 -18.35 11.75
CA GLN A 40 7.27 -18.23 12.79
C GLN A 40 7.60 -17.09 13.77
N GLY A 41 6.60 -16.27 14.08
CA GLY A 41 6.72 -15.11 14.96
C GLY A 41 7.34 -13.87 14.32
N ARG A 42 7.80 -13.93 13.06
CA ARG A 42 8.17 -12.74 12.28
C ARG A 42 6.95 -12.05 11.66
N TRP A 43 7.11 -10.77 11.37
CA TRP A 43 6.15 -10.03 10.56
C TRP A 43 6.29 -10.41 9.09
N ALA A 44 5.20 -10.32 8.34
CA ALA A 44 5.13 -10.55 6.91
C ALA A 44 4.05 -9.64 6.31
N LEU A 45 4.14 -9.39 5.01
CA LEU A 45 2.97 -8.97 4.23
C LEU A 45 1.87 -10.05 4.30
N PRO A 46 0.59 -9.66 4.30
CA PRO A 46 -0.51 -10.60 4.14
C PRO A 46 -0.40 -11.35 2.80
N GLY A 47 -0.75 -12.63 2.79
CA GLY A 47 -0.61 -13.43 1.59
C GLY A 47 -0.59 -14.93 1.83
N GLY A 48 -0.75 -15.69 0.76
CA GLY A 48 -0.82 -17.14 0.83
C GLY A 48 -0.90 -17.81 -0.52
N PHE A 49 -1.15 -19.12 -0.51
CA PHE A 49 -1.14 -19.94 -1.70
C PHE A 49 -2.42 -19.77 -2.52
N VAL A 50 -2.26 -19.71 -3.84
CA VAL A 50 -3.37 -19.75 -4.78
C VAL A 50 -3.95 -21.17 -4.81
N ARG A 51 -5.26 -21.29 -4.61
CA ARG A 51 -6.01 -22.55 -4.66
C ARG A 51 -6.34 -22.93 -6.11
N ALA A 52 -6.71 -24.19 -6.34
CA ALA A 52 -6.95 -24.71 -7.69
C ALA A 52 -8.20 -24.14 -8.37
N ASP A 53 -9.13 -23.59 -7.59
CA ASP A 53 -10.45 -23.11 -8.00
C ASP A 53 -10.60 -21.59 -7.95
N GLU A 54 -9.50 -20.85 -7.80
CA GLU A 54 -9.48 -19.38 -7.75
C GLU A 54 -8.42 -18.78 -8.69
N ASP A 55 -8.67 -17.56 -9.13
CA ASP A 55 -7.68 -16.72 -9.80
C ASP A 55 -6.83 -15.91 -8.80
N LEU A 56 -5.85 -15.16 -9.30
CA LEU A 56 -4.93 -14.37 -8.48
C LEU A 56 -5.63 -13.24 -7.70
N ALA A 57 -6.66 -12.61 -8.28
CA ALA A 57 -7.39 -11.54 -7.63
C ALA A 57 -8.29 -12.08 -6.52
N GLN A 58 -8.93 -13.23 -6.77
CA GLN A 58 -9.73 -13.97 -5.80
C GLN A 58 -8.85 -14.45 -4.63
N ALA A 59 -7.68 -15.03 -4.91
CA ALA A 59 -6.71 -15.41 -3.89
C ALA A 59 -6.29 -14.20 -3.03
N ALA A 60 -5.94 -13.08 -3.67
CA ALA A 60 -5.50 -11.88 -2.94
C ALA A 60 -6.61 -11.32 -2.03
N ALA A 61 -7.85 -11.27 -2.52
CA ALA A 61 -9.00 -10.83 -1.73
C ALA A 61 -9.28 -11.79 -0.55
N ARG A 62 -9.19 -13.09 -0.79
CA ARG A 62 -9.39 -14.12 0.24
C ARG A 62 -8.34 -14.01 1.34
N GLU A 63 -7.05 -14.02 1.00
CA GLU A 63 -5.95 -13.95 1.98
C GLU A 63 -6.05 -12.68 2.83
N LEU A 64 -6.33 -11.53 2.20
CA LEU A 64 -6.51 -10.28 2.92
C LEU A 64 -7.66 -10.36 3.94
N ALA A 65 -8.79 -10.94 3.56
CA ALA A 65 -9.94 -11.10 4.44
C ALA A 65 -9.67 -12.11 5.56
N GLU A 66 -9.07 -13.27 5.24
CA GLU A 66 -8.77 -14.35 6.19
C GLU A 66 -7.78 -13.90 7.28
N GLU A 67 -6.70 -13.19 6.92
CA GLU A 67 -5.63 -12.83 7.87
C GLU A 67 -5.87 -11.51 8.61
N THR A 68 -6.68 -10.60 8.05
CA THR A 68 -6.78 -9.22 8.54
C THR A 68 -8.21 -8.72 8.73
N GLY A 69 -9.21 -9.45 8.24
CA GLY A 69 -10.62 -9.06 8.25
C GLY A 69 -10.94 -7.86 7.33
N LEU A 70 -10.03 -7.49 6.44
CA LEU A 70 -10.20 -6.36 5.52
C LEU A 70 -10.74 -6.82 4.17
N CYS A 71 -11.59 -5.99 3.57
CA CYS A 71 -12.02 -6.13 2.18
C CYS A 71 -11.69 -4.82 1.47
N VAL A 72 -10.84 -4.89 0.44
CA VAL A 72 -10.46 -3.71 -0.37
C VAL A 72 -11.36 -3.56 -1.60
N HIS A 73 -12.08 -4.62 -1.99
CA HIS A 73 -13.11 -4.61 -3.01
C HIS A 73 -14.38 -5.30 -2.52
N ASP A 74 -15.54 -4.74 -2.91
CA ASP A 74 -16.79 -5.47 -2.96
C ASP A 74 -17.08 -5.84 -4.44
N PRO A 75 -16.92 -7.11 -4.84
CA PRO A 75 -17.26 -7.54 -6.20
C PRO A 75 -18.74 -7.34 -6.56
N ALA A 76 -19.63 -7.21 -5.57
CA ALA A 76 -21.05 -6.94 -5.75
C ALA A 76 -21.37 -5.44 -5.90
N ALA A 77 -20.41 -4.55 -5.64
CA ALA A 77 -20.57 -3.10 -5.72
C ALA A 77 -19.36 -2.40 -6.40
N PRO A 78 -19.14 -2.62 -7.71
CA PRO A 78 -17.98 -2.09 -8.45
C PRO A 78 -17.89 -0.56 -8.52
N ASN A 79 -18.93 0.16 -8.07
CA ASN A 79 -18.98 1.63 -8.07
C ASN A 79 -18.80 2.24 -6.68
N GLN A 80 -18.48 1.45 -5.66
CA GLN A 80 -18.13 1.92 -4.32
C GLN A 80 -16.62 1.79 -4.08
N ASP A 81 -15.82 2.29 -5.02
CA ASP A 81 -14.40 2.55 -4.74
C ASP A 81 -14.34 3.67 -3.70
N HIS A 82 -14.12 3.31 -2.44
CA HIS A 82 -13.88 4.24 -1.32
C HIS A 82 -12.54 4.98 -1.47
N GLY A 83 -12.13 5.32 -2.70
CA GLY A 83 -10.82 5.88 -3.01
C GLY A 83 -9.66 4.89 -2.88
N ALA A 84 -9.96 3.59 -2.86
CA ALA A 84 -8.95 2.53 -2.87
C ALA A 84 -8.38 2.34 -4.27
N HIS A 85 -7.05 2.39 -4.40
CA HIS A 85 -6.34 2.04 -5.62
C HIS A 85 -5.77 0.63 -5.49
N LEU A 86 -6.18 -0.30 -6.36
CA LEU A 86 -5.60 -1.64 -6.45
C LEU A 86 -4.91 -1.82 -7.81
N GLU A 87 -3.71 -2.41 -7.79
CA GLU A 87 -3.06 -2.91 -8.99
C GLU A 87 -2.17 -4.13 -8.68
N GLN A 88 -1.92 -4.96 -9.69
CA GLN A 88 -0.81 -5.91 -9.60
C GLN A 88 0.51 -5.13 -9.59
N LEU A 89 1.37 -5.41 -8.61
CA LEU A 89 2.64 -4.71 -8.41
C LEU A 89 3.73 -5.28 -9.31
N ALA A 90 4.07 -6.55 -9.08
CA ALA A 90 5.14 -7.29 -9.73
C ALA A 90 5.03 -8.80 -9.43
N THR A 91 5.82 -9.61 -10.12
CA THR A 91 5.95 -11.05 -9.88
C THR A 91 7.36 -11.38 -9.42
N TYR A 92 7.47 -12.13 -8.31
CA TYR A 92 8.72 -12.49 -7.65
C TYR A 92 8.93 -14.01 -7.77
N GLY A 93 9.98 -14.41 -8.49
CA GLY A 93 10.20 -15.81 -8.85
C GLY A 93 11.62 -16.31 -8.58
N ASP A 94 12.36 -15.62 -7.69
CA ASP A 94 13.67 -16.08 -7.24
C ASP A 94 13.55 -17.51 -6.68
N PRO A 95 14.34 -18.49 -7.16
CA PRO A 95 14.24 -19.87 -6.71
C PRO A 95 14.43 -20.09 -5.21
N GLU A 96 15.14 -19.18 -4.52
CA GLU A 96 15.49 -19.28 -3.09
C GLU A 96 14.60 -18.41 -2.19
N ARG A 97 13.59 -17.71 -2.74
CA ARG A 97 12.73 -16.81 -1.96
C ARG A 97 11.97 -17.52 -0.84
N ASP A 98 11.62 -18.78 -1.06
CA ASP A 98 10.90 -19.61 -0.09
C ASP A 98 11.72 -20.88 0.19
N PRO A 99 12.09 -21.15 1.45
CA PRO A 99 12.91 -22.30 1.81
C PRO A 99 12.16 -23.65 1.72
N ARG A 100 10.83 -23.64 1.53
CA ARG A 100 10.02 -24.87 1.50
C ARG A 100 10.05 -25.57 0.14
N MET A 101 9.88 -24.80 -0.93
CA MET A 101 9.76 -25.30 -2.31
C MET A 101 9.91 -24.14 -3.30
N ARG A 102 9.95 -24.44 -4.60
CA ARG A 102 9.85 -23.39 -5.61
C ARG A 102 8.49 -22.70 -5.50
N VAL A 103 8.52 -21.40 -5.23
CA VAL A 103 7.34 -20.54 -5.16
C VAL A 103 7.53 -19.34 -6.08
N VAL A 104 6.49 -19.01 -6.85
CA VAL A 104 6.36 -17.72 -7.54
C VAL A 104 5.28 -16.91 -6.86
N SER A 105 5.60 -15.71 -6.38
CA SER A 105 4.61 -14.83 -5.77
C SER A 105 4.18 -13.73 -6.73
N VAL A 106 2.87 -13.50 -6.84
CA VAL A 106 2.29 -12.36 -7.54
C VAL A 106 1.85 -11.32 -6.52
N ALA A 107 2.61 -10.24 -6.41
CA ALA A 107 2.31 -9.20 -5.43
C ALA A 107 1.28 -8.21 -5.97
N HIS A 108 0.40 -7.76 -5.09
CA HIS A 108 -0.59 -6.72 -5.35
C HIS A 108 -0.33 -5.51 -4.45
N LEU A 109 -0.59 -4.30 -4.97
CA LEU A 109 -0.54 -3.05 -4.23
C LEU A 109 -1.95 -2.53 -4.04
N ALA A 110 -2.34 -2.32 -2.79
CA ALA A 110 -3.53 -1.57 -2.40
C ALA A 110 -3.13 -0.28 -1.69
N LEU A 111 -3.62 0.87 -2.14
CA LEU A 111 -3.46 2.16 -1.47
C LEU A 111 -4.84 2.75 -1.19
N ALA A 112 -5.26 2.76 0.07
CA ALA A 112 -6.63 3.12 0.43
C ALA A 112 -6.72 3.98 1.71
N PRO A 113 -7.64 4.96 1.77
CA PRO A 113 -7.92 5.73 2.98
C PRO A 113 -8.77 4.93 3.97
N ASP A 114 -8.82 5.38 5.22
CA ASP A 114 -9.81 4.99 6.24
C ASP A 114 -10.02 3.48 6.45
N LEU A 115 -9.03 2.66 6.13
CA LEU A 115 -9.09 1.22 6.41
C LEU A 115 -9.32 1.00 7.91
N PRO A 116 -10.09 0.00 8.34
CA PRO A 116 -10.29 -0.26 9.76
C PRO A 116 -9.03 -0.84 10.43
N ALA A 117 -9.07 -0.95 11.75
CA ALA A 117 -8.04 -1.70 12.47
C ALA A 117 -8.10 -3.19 12.05
N PRO A 118 -6.97 -3.81 11.70
CA PRO A 118 -6.97 -5.18 11.22
C PRO A 118 -7.21 -6.12 12.41
N ARG A 119 -7.84 -7.25 12.12
CA ARG A 119 -8.06 -8.32 13.10
C ARG A 119 -7.39 -9.57 12.58
N ALA A 120 -6.47 -10.10 13.36
CA ALA A 120 -5.78 -11.33 13.00
C ALA A 120 -6.77 -12.49 12.87
N GLY A 121 -6.57 -13.32 11.85
CA GLY A 121 -7.33 -14.54 11.60
C GLY A 121 -6.46 -15.56 10.85
N GLY A 122 -7.00 -16.75 10.59
CA GLY A 122 -6.27 -17.82 9.91
C GLY A 122 -5.02 -18.28 10.69
N ASP A 123 -3.87 -18.31 10.01
CA ASP A 123 -2.56 -18.62 10.58
C ASP A 123 -1.81 -17.37 11.10
N ALA A 124 -2.39 -16.18 10.97
CA ALA A 124 -1.82 -14.96 11.54
C ALA A 124 -2.11 -14.87 13.05
N SER A 125 -1.04 -14.82 13.85
CA SER A 125 -1.14 -14.65 15.31
C SER A 125 -1.43 -13.20 15.74
N ASN A 126 -1.17 -12.23 14.86
CA ASN A 126 -1.43 -10.80 15.09
C ASN A 126 -1.46 -10.06 13.74
N ALA A 127 -2.15 -8.92 13.66
CA ALA A 127 -2.17 -8.03 12.51
C ALA A 127 -2.12 -6.58 12.98
N ARG A 128 -1.33 -5.73 12.32
CA ARG A 128 -1.23 -4.29 12.67
C ARG A 128 -0.92 -3.41 11.47
N TRP A 129 -1.28 -2.14 11.61
CA TRP A 129 -0.70 -1.06 10.81
C TRP A 129 0.63 -0.63 11.46
N ALA A 130 1.72 -0.65 10.70
CA ALA A 130 3.03 -0.15 11.13
C ALA A 130 3.56 0.87 10.12
N PRO A 131 4.29 1.92 10.55
CA PRO A 131 5.01 2.82 9.64
C PRO A 131 5.89 2.03 8.67
N VAL A 132 5.91 2.45 7.40
CA VAL A 132 6.71 1.73 6.39
C VAL A 132 8.20 1.77 6.71
N GLU A 133 8.66 2.84 7.33
CA GLU A 133 10.04 3.01 7.79
C GLU A 133 10.40 1.94 8.82
N GLU A 134 9.54 1.67 9.81
CA GLU A 134 9.75 0.62 10.83
C GLU A 134 9.89 -0.77 10.19
N LEU A 135 9.11 -1.07 9.15
CA LEU A 135 9.11 -2.37 8.48
C LEU A 135 10.23 -2.54 7.45
N LEU A 136 10.85 -1.45 7.01
CA LEU A 136 11.97 -1.46 6.07
C LEU A 136 13.32 -1.24 6.77
N GLU A 137 13.31 -0.72 8.01
CA GLU A 137 14.50 -0.59 8.84
C GLU A 137 15.11 -1.96 9.15
N GLN A 138 16.41 -2.08 8.89
CA GLN A 138 17.21 -3.23 9.33
C GLN A 138 17.44 -3.14 10.84
N SER A 139 16.40 -3.44 11.63
CA SER A 139 16.46 -3.33 13.08
C SER A 139 16.89 -4.65 13.75
N GLY A 140 18.19 -4.76 13.99
CA GLY A 140 18.72 -5.55 15.10
C GLY A 140 19.58 -6.76 14.74
N TYR A 141 20.57 -7.00 15.59
CA TYR A 141 21.31 -8.25 15.68
C TYR A 141 20.41 -9.32 16.30
N GLY A 142 20.18 -10.43 15.61
CA GLY A 142 19.60 -11.63 16.20
C GLY A 142 20.47 -12.16 17.35
N ARG A 143 19.99 -13.17 18.09
CA ARG A 143 20.74 -13.82 19.18
C ARG A 143 22.13 -14.35 18.77
N ALA A 144 22.42 -14.40 17.47
CA ALA A 144 23.69 -14.82 16.86
C ALA A 144 24.48 -13.69 16.17
N GLY A 145 24.12 -12.41 16.33
CA GLY A 145 24.88 -11.30 15.71
C GLY A 145 24.61 -11.07 14.22
N GLU A 146 23.56 -11.68 13.64
CA GLU A 146 23.15 -11.44 12.26
C GLU A 146 22.04 -10.40 12.16
N ALA A 147 22.10 -9.52 11.17
CA ALA A 147 21.02 -8.57 10.89
C ALA A 147 19.75 -9.35 10.54
N VAL A 148 18.72 -9.22 11.38
CA VAL A 148 17.43 -9.87 11.13
C VAL A 148 16.54 -8.90 10.37
N ALA A 149 16.21 -9.24 9.11
CA ALA A 149 15.19 -8.52 8.38
C ALA A 149 13.87 -8.53 9.18
N PRO A 150 13.20 -7.38 9.36
CA PRO A 150 11.97 -7.27 10.15
C PRO A 150 10.83 -8.10 9.55
N LEU A 151 10.87 -8.33 8.24
CA LEU A 151 9.89 -9.13 7.49
C LEU A 151 10.43 -10.52 7.13
N ALA A 152 9.53 -11.50 7.04
CA ALA A 152 9.81 -12.84 6.57
C ALA A 152 10.08 -12.89 5.05
N PHE A 153 10.77 -13.95 4.60
CA PHE A 153 11.08 -14.18 3.18
C PHE A 153 11.74 -12.93 2.51
N ASP A 154 11.34 -12.62 1.29
CA ASP A 154 11.73 -11.43 0.53
C ASP A 154 10.74 -10.25 0.70
N HIS A 155 9.84 -10.28 1.70
CA HIS A 155 8.73 -9.33 1.80
C HIS A 155 9.18 -7.87 2.03
N ALA A 156 10.38 -7.66 2.56
CA ALA A 156 10.97 -6.31 2.64
C ALA A 156 11.22 -5.70 1.25
N ARG A 157 11.64 -6.51 0.27
CA ARG A 157 11.79 -6.09 -1.12
C ARG A 157 10.43 -5.77 -1.74
N ILE A 158 9.45 -6.67 -1.55
CA ILE A 158 8.08 -6.49 -2.05
C ILE A 158 7.47 -5.20 -1.50
N LEU A 159 7.62 -4.95 -0.19
CA LEU A 159 7.15 -3.73 0.46
C LEU A 159 7.85 -2.48 -0.11
N ALA A 160 9.18 -2.50 -0.26
CA ALA A 160 9.92 -1.37 -0.81
C ALA A 160 9.45 -1.00 -2.24
N ASP A 161 9.27 -2.02 -3.10
CA ASP A 161 8.75 -1.83 -4.46
C ASP A 161 7.32 -1.24 -4.44
N GLY A 162 6.46 -1.74 -3.55
CA GLY A 162 5.08 -1.24 -3.40
C GLY A 162 5.01 0.18 -2.86
N VAL A 163 5.88 0.55 -1.91
CA VAL A 163 6.01 1.92 -1.40
C VAL A 163 6.46 2.86 -2.51
N GLU A 164 7.48 2.50 -3.29
CA GLU A 164 7.94 3.36 -4.37
C GLU A 164 6.88 3.49 -5.46
N ARG A 165 6.18 2.40 -5.80
CA ARG A 165 5.04 2.46 -6.73
C ARG A 165 3.94 3.40 -6.25
N ALA A 166 3.58 3.34 -4.98
CA ALA A 166 2.59 4.24 -4.38
C ALA A 166 3.04 5.71 -4.43
N ARG A 167 4.32 5.97 -4.14
CA ARG A 167 4.93 7.30 -4.21
C ARG A 167 4.88 7.86 -5.63
N SER A 168 5.26 7.07 -6.64
CA SER A 168 5.14 7.47 -8.04
C SER A 168 3.68 7.68 -8.46
N LYS A 169 2.75 6.83 -7.99
CA LYS A 169 1.33 6.91 -8.36
C LYS A 169 0.72 8.27 -8.02
N ILE A 170 1.05 8.84 -6.86
CA ILE A 170 0.54 10.15 -6.44
C ILE A 170 1.24 11.32 -7.14
N GLU A 171 2.32 11.10 -7.88
CA GLU A 171 2.96 12.17 -8.68
C GLU A 171 2.10 12.54 -9.89
N TYR A 172 1.47 11.55 -10.53
CA TYR A 172 0.76 11.76 -11.79
C TYR A 172 -0.75 11.52 -11.70
N SER A 173 -1.29 11.20 -10.52
CA SER A 173 -2.73 10.98 -10.33
C SER A 173 -3.31 11.82 -9.19
N SER A 174 -4.62 11.99 -9.19
CA SER A 174 -5.33 12.68 -8.11
C SER A 174 -5.55 11.82 -6.85
N LEU A 175 -4.98 10.61 -6.79
CA LEU A 175 -5.23 9.63 -5.72
C LEU A 175 -5.01 10.17 -4.29
N ALA A 176 -4.09 11.13 -4.11
CA ALA A 176 -3.87 11.76 -2.80
C ALA A 176 -5.12 12.45 -2.22
N THR A 177 -6.08 12.89 -3.05
CA THR A 177 -7.31 13.50 -2.55
C THR A 177 -8.26 12.50 -1.89
N ALA A 178 -8.13 11.21 -2.19
CA ALA A 178 -8.91 10.16 -1.54
C ALA A 178 -8.62 10.07 -0.03
N PHE A 179 -7.42 10.49 0.40
CA PHE A 179 -7.01 10.52 1.81
C PHE A 179 -7.46 11.78 2.55
N CYS A 180 -8.19 12.67 1.87
CA CYS A 180 -8.73 13.88 2.45
C CYS A 180 -10.24 13.72 2.75
N PRO A 181 -10.79 14.44 3.74
CA PRO A 181 -12.24 14.56 3.91
C PRO A 181 -12.92 15.10 2.63
N PRO A 182 -14.25 14.96 2.45
CA PRO A 182 -14.94 15.45 1.25
C PRO A 182 -14.63 16.92 0.92
N GLU A 183 -14.49 17.77 1.94
CA GLU A 183 -13.95 19.13 1.80
C GLU A 183 -12.68 19.29 2.62
N PHE A 184 -11.60 19.72 1.96
CA PHE A 184 -10.28 19.80 2.54
C PHE A 184 -9.56 21.09 2.20
N THR A 185 -8.56 21.45 3.02
CA THR A 185 -7.64 22.56 2.72
C THR A 185 -6.44 22.03 1.93
N VAL A 186 -5.79 22.91 1.18
CA VAL A 186 -4.47 22.58 0.56
C VAL A 186 -3.46 22.09 1.60
N GLY A 187 -3.55 22.57 2.84
CA GLY A 187 -2.71 22.11 3.95
C GLY A 187 -2.97 20.67 4.38
N GLU A 188 -4.22 20.19 4.33
CA GLU A 188 -4.57 18.77 4.52
C GLU A 188 -3.98 17.92 3.41
N LEU A 189 -4.19 18.30 2.16
CA LEU A 189 -3.65 17.57 1.01
C LEU A 189 -2.12 17.52 1.06
N ARG A 190 -1.45 18.62 1.40
CA ARG A 190 0.00 18.65 1.56
C ARG A 190 0.48 17.60 2.57
N ARG A 191 -0.20 17.46 3.72
CA ARG A 191 0.16 16.46 4.73
C ARG A 191 0.03 15.02 4.23
N VAL A 192 -0.89 14.74 3.30
CA VAL A 192 -0.97 13.43 2.64
C VAL A 192 0.28 13.19 1.80
N TYR A 193 0.65 14.14 0.95
CA TYR A 193 1.86 14.04 0.13
C TYR A 193 3.13 13.91 0.98
N GLU A 194 3.25 14.71 2.05
CA GLU A 194 4.38 14.63 2.98
C GLU A 194 4.45 13.25 3.67
N ALA A 195 3.30 12.68 4.06
CA ALA A 195 3.23 11.36 4.66
C ALA A 195 3.61 10.23 3.71
N VAL A 196 3.16 10.29 2.44
CA VAL A 196 3.44 9.26 1.43
C VAL A 196 4.88 9.35 0.93
N TRP A 197 5.37 10.56 0.64
CA TRP A 197 6.73 10.76 0.16
C TRP A 197 7.79 10.77 1.27
N SER A 198 7.38 10.88 2.53
CA SER A 198 8.28 11.02 3.68
C SER A 198 9.26 12.20 3.53
N VAL A 199 8.78 13.32 2.97
CA VAL A 199 9.55 14.56 2.80
C VAL A 199 8.71 15.78 3.17
N ALA A 200 9.34 16.83 3.69
CA ALA A 200 8.66 18.10 3.93
C ALA A 200 8.51 18.88 2.62
N LEU A 201 7.32 19.46 2.40
CA LEU A 201 7.02 20.23 1.20
C LEU A 201 6.85 21.71 1.51
N ASP A 202 7.45 22.56 0.68
CA ASP A 202 7.26 24.01 0.80
C ASP A 202 5.76 24.37 0.60
N PRO A 203 5.11 24.98 1.61
CA PRO A 203 3.67 25.24 1.55
C PRO A 203 3.25 26.14 0.37
N ARG A 204 4.07 27.12 -0.01
CA ARG A 204 3.73 28.10 -1.05
C ARG A 204 3.83 27.49 -2.43
N ASN A 205 4.91 26.77 -2.71
CA ASN A 205 5.14 26.06 -3.96
C ASN A 205 4.10 24.97 -4.15
N PHE A 206 3.82 24.18 -3.09
CA PHE A 206 2.78 23.17 -3.12
C PHE A 206 1.42 23.79 -3.45
N HIS A 207 1.02 24.85 -2.74
CA HIS A 207 -0.23 25.55 -3.00
C HIS A 207 -0.34 26.04 -4.44
N ARG A 208 0.69 26.72 -4.95
CA ARG A 208 0.71 27.20 -6.34
C ARG A 208 0.55 26.05 -7.33
N LYS A 209 1.24 24.93 -7.13
CA LYS A 209 1.14 23.76 -8.03
C LYS A 209 -0.25 23.15 -8.01
N VAL A 210 -0.79 22.80 -6.83
CA VAL A 210 -2.06 22.06 -6.77
C VAL A 210 -3.27 22.88 -7.20
N THR A 211 -3.26 24.20 -6.92
CA THR A 211 -4.35 25.10 -7.35
C THR A 211 -4.22 25.53 -8.81
N GLY A 212 -3.01 25.50 -9.38
CA GLY A 212 -2.76 25.79 -10.79
C GLY A 212 -2.94 24.58 -11.71
N THR A 213 -3.06 23.36 -11.17
CA THR A 213 -3.23 22.14 -11.96
C THR A 213 -4.70 21.99 -12.39
N PRO A 214 -5.02 22.04 -13.69
CA PRO A 214 -6.40 22.01 -14.17
C PRO A 214 -7.14 20.75 -13.73
N GLY A 215 -8.35 20.92 -13.20
CA GLY A 215 -9.21 19.81 -12.82
C GLY A 215 -8.75 19.02 -11.59
N PHE A 216 -7.64 19.40 -10.94
CA PHE A 216 -7.16 18.71 -9.74
C PHE A 216 -8.01 19.07 -8.51
N LEU A 217 -8.23 20.36 -8.28
CA LEU A 217 -9.00 20.87 -7.14
C LEU A 217 -10.10 21.82 -7.59
N VAL A 218 -11.25 21.75 -6.92
CA VAL A 218 -12.38 22.67 -7.14
C VAL A 218 -12.64 23.46 -5.86
N PRO A 219 -12.57 24.80 -5.89
CA PRO A 219 -12.94 25.63 -4.75
C PRO A 219 -14.41 25.44 -4.36
N THR A 220 -14.70 25.32 -3.06
CA THR A 220 -16.11 25.23 -2.59
C THR A 220 -16.74 26.59 -2.35
N GLY A 221 -15.93 27.66 -2.30
CA GLY A 221 -16.33 28.99 -1.83
C GLY A 221 -16.33 29.13 -0.30
N GLY A 222 -16.14 28.02 0.43
CA GLY A 222 -16.05 28.01 1.89
C GLY A 222 -14.65 28.26 2.43
N THR A 223 -14.58 28.56 3.72
CA THR A 223 -13.33 28.62 4.49
C THR A 223 -13.46 27.88 5.81
N THR A 224 -12.34 27.51 6.43
CA THR A 224 -12.30 26.86 7.74
C THR A 224 -11.17 27.39 8.60
N THR A 225 -11.35 27.37 9.92
CA THR A 225 -10.31 27.66 10.92
C THR A 225 -9.89 26.41 11.71
N ARG A 226 -10.28 25.19 11.25
CA ARG A 226 -10.02 23.93 11.97
C ARG A 226 -8.56 23.58 12.19
N GLN A 227 -7.65 24.16 11.39
CA GLN A 227 -6.20 24.00 11.55
C GLN A 227 -5.56 25.14 12.36
N GLY A 228 -6.39 26.01 12.96
CA GLY A 228 -5.95 27.24 13.61
C GLY A 228 -5.53 28.35 12.64
N GLY A 229 -5.34 29.55 13.16
CA GLY A 229 -4.86 30.70 12.38
C GLY A 229 -5.92 31.36 11.49
N ARG A 230 -5.49 31.93 10.36
CA ARG A 230 -6.37 32.62 9.41
C ARG A 230 -7.30 31.62 8.69
N PRO A 231 -8.53 32.02 8.32
CA PRO A 231 -9.42 31.15 7.55
C PRO A 231 -8.75 30.62 6.28
N ALA A 232 -8.68 29.30 6.15
CA ALA A 232 -8.14 28.60 5.00
C ALA A 232 -9.27 28.22 4.03
N GLN A 233 -9.05 28.39 2.74
CA GLN A 233 -10.03 28.03 1.71
C GLN A 233 -10.24 26.52 1.66
N LEU A 234 -11.49 26.12 1.45
CA LEU A 234 -11.90 24.73 1.25
C LEU A 234 -11.99 24.38 -0.24
N PHE A 235 -11.56 23.16 -0.53
CA PHE A 235 -11.56 22.55 -1.85
C PHE A 235 -12.19 21.16 -1.79
N ARG A 236 -12.64 20.67 -2.95
CA ARG A 236 -12.99 19.27 -3.20
C ARG A 236 -12.08 18.71 -4.28
N ALA A 237 -11.99 17.39 -4.36
CA ALA A 237 -11.37 16.73 -5.51
C ALA A 237 -12.08 17.18 -6.80
N GLY A 238 -11.31 17.53 -7.82
CA GLY A 238 -11.84 17.78 -9.15
C GLY A 238 -12.00 16.49 -9.96
N GLY A 239 -12.37 16.62 -11.22
CA GLY A 239 -12.62 15.47 -12.11
C GLY A 239 -11.36 14.88 -12.77
N ALA A 240 -10.18 15.48 -12.56
CA ALA A 240 -8.95 14.95 -13.15
C ALA A 240 -8.51 13.67 -12.43
N THR A 241 -8.27 12.60 -13.20
CA THR A 241 -7.65 11.36 -12.71
C THR A 241 -6.14 11.37 -12.89
N LEU A 242 -5.66 12.08 -13.91
CA LEU A 242 -4.24 12.32 -14.20
C LEU A 242 -3.89 13.79 -14.00
N LEU A 243 -2.69 14.05 -13.48
CA LEU A 243 -2.18 15.40 -13.23
C LEU A 243 -1.25 15.84 -14.37
N ASN A 244 -1.54 17.00 -14.95
CA ASN A 244 -0.68 17.65 -15.93
C ASN A 244 -0.56 19.15 -15.62
N PRO A 245 0.64 19.65 -15.24
CA PRO A 245 1.88 18.89 -15.05
C PRO A 245 1.82 17.96 -13.80
N PRO A 246 2.67 16.92 -13.73
CA PRO A 246 2.74 16.04 -12.56
C PRO A 246 3.31 16.76 -11.33
N MET A 247 2.89 16.28 -10.16
CA MET A 247 3.40 16.64 -8.85
C MET A 247 4.67 15.84 -8.54
N LEU A 248 5.83 16.33 -9.01
CA LEU A 248 7.10 15.63 -8.77
C LEU A 248 7.52 15.68 -7.29
N ARG A 249 7.94 14.53 -6.76
CA ARG A 249 8.62 14.41 -5.46
C ARG A 249 9.95 15.18 -5.52
N PRO A 250 10.29 16.00 -4.52
CA PRO A 250 11.63 16.61 -4.43
C PRO A 250 12.73 15.54 -4.40
N GLU A 251 13.85 15.80 -5.09
CA GLU A 251 15.07 15.03 -4.90
C GLU A 251 15.62 15.32 -3.49
N VAL A 252 15.96 14.26 -2.75
CA VAL A 252 16.55 14.33 -1.40
C VAL A 252 18.05 14.09 -1.50
#